data_AF-A0A525CEL9-F1
#
_entry.id   AF-A0A525CEL9-F1
#
_cell.length_a   1.000
_cell.length_b   1.000
_cell.length_c   1.000
_cell.angle_alpha   90.00
_cell.angle_beta   90.00
_cell.angle_gamma   90.00
#
_symmetry.space_group_name_H-M   'P 1'
#
loop_
_entity.id
_entity.type
_entity.pdbx_description
1 polymer ?
#
loop_
_entity_poly.entity_id
_entity_poly.type
_entity_poly.pdbx_seq_one_letter_code
_entity_poly.pdbx_strand_id
1 'polypeptide(L)' 'GDHTVLFANIGERLEITHKASSRMTFAKGAVRAAAWLNGKKNRLYDMQDVLELKL' A
#
# COMPACT_ATOMS: atom_id res chain seq x y z
N GLY A 1 -1.63 9.23 9.96
CA GLY A 1 -2.76 8.38 9.57
C GLY A 1 -2.36 7.01 10.02
N ASP A 2 -2.98 6.56 11.10
CA ASP A 2 -2.47 5.49 11.93
C ASP A 2 -3.50 4.37 11.93
N HIS A 3 -3.10 3.21 11.42
CA HIS A 3 -3.96 2.05 11.25
C HIS A 3 -3.27 0.84 11.84
N THR A 4 -3.99 0.11 12.69
CA THR A 4 -3.52 -1.15 13.26
C THR A 4 -4.56 -2.22 13.00
N VAL A 5 -4.12 -3.36 12.47
CA VAL A 5 -4.89 -4.60 12.44
C VAL A 5 -4.35 -5.50 13.53
N LEU A 6 -5.23 -5.89 14.46
CA LEU A 6 -4.92 -6.78 15.56
C LEU A 6 -5.52 -8.16 15.28
N PHE A 7 -4.67 -9.18 15.33
CA PHE A 7 -5.08 -10.58 15.41
C PHE A 7 -4.75 -11.05 16.83
N ALA A 8 -5.76 -11.37 17.64
CA ALA A 8 -5.57 -11.77 19.03
C ALA A 8 -6.21 -13.14 19.29
N ASN A 9 -5.52 -13.97 20.06
CA ASN A 9 -6.00 -15.26 20.53
C ASN A 9 -5.57 -15.49 21.99
N ILE A 10 -6.03 -16.58 22.61
CA ILE A 10 -5.58 -16.94 23.96
C ILE A 10 -4.07 -17.23 23.91
N GLY A 11 -3.31 -16.48 24.71
CA GLY A 11 -1.86 -16.66 24.85
C GLY A 11 -1.00 -15.87 23.87
N GLU A 12 -1.59 -15.22 22.85
CA GLU A 12 -0.81 -14.45 21.87
C GLU A 12 -1.59 -13.35 21.16
N ARG A 13 -0.85 -12.41 20.57
CA ARG A 13 -1.37 -11.45 19.60
C ARG A 13 -0.33 -11.09 18.56
N LEU A 14 -0.80 -10.79 17.35
CA LEU A 14 -0.04 -10.23 16.24
C LEU A 14 -0.68 -8.89 15.84
N GLU A 15 0.16 -7.86 15.74
CA GLU A 15 -0.27 -6.52 15.32
C GLU A 15 0.46 -6.09 14.07
N ILE A 16 -0.29 -5.67 13.05
CA ILE A 16 0.24 -5.04 11.84
C ILE A 16 -0.13 -3.56 11.90
N THR A 17 0.87 -2.69 12.01
CA THR A 17 0.66 -1.25 12.19
C THR A 17 1.31 -0.44 11.07
N HIS A 18 0.54 0.47 10.48
CA HIS A 18 1.01 1.47 9.53
C HIS A 18 0.78 2.88 10.09
N LYS A 19 1.82 3.72 10.10
CA LYS A 19 1.76 5.12 10.54
C LYS A 19 2.30 6.05 9.46
N ALA A 20 1.47 6.96 9.00
CA ALA A 20 1.87 8.01 8.05
C ALA A 20 2.01 9.37 8.76
N SER A 21 3.22 9.90 8.84
CA SER A 21 3.55 11.20 9.45
C SER A 21 3.27 12.41 8.55
N SER A 22 3.14 12.19 7.25
CA SER A 22 2.86 13.24 6.28
C SER A 22 2.07 12.69 5.10
N ARG A 23 1.29 13.55 4.45
CA ARG A 23 0.61 13.22 3.19
C ARG A 23 1.59 12.96 2.04
N MET A 24 2.86 13.30 2.24
CA MET A 24 3.84 13.25 1.18
C MET A 24 4.16 11.84 0.67
N THR A 25 4.03 10.83 1.52
CA THR A 25 4.16 9.42 1.11
C THR A 25 3.13 9.05 0.04
N PHE A 26 1.89 9.48 0.18
CA PHE A 26 0.82 9.17 -0.77
C PHE A 26 1.03 9.87 -2.11
N ALA A 27 1.40 11.14 -2.10
CA ALA A 27 1.65 11.87 -3.34
C ALA A 27 2.87 11.34 -4.10
N LYS A 28 3.95 10.95 -3.40
CA LYS A 28 5.08 10.24 -4.04
C LYS A 28 4.64 8.92 -4.67
N GLY A 29 3.79 8.15 -3.98
CA GLY A 29 3.20 6.92 -4.51
C GLY A 29 2.37 7.16 -5.78
N ALA A 30 1.51 8.18 -5.78
CA ALA A 30 0.69 8.55 -6.94
C ALA A 30 1.53 8.99 -8.14
N VAL A 31 2.58 9.81 -7.93
CA VAL A 31 3.50 10.22 -9.01
C VAL A 31 4.27 9.03 -9.57
N ARG A 32 4.73 8.11 -8.71
CA ARG A 32 5.34 6.84 -9.14
C ARG A 32 4.37 6.02 -9.99
N ALA A 33 3.12 5.88 -9.56
CA ALA A 33 2.09 5.15 -10.31
C ALA A 33 1.85 5.77 -11.69
N ALA A 34 1.78 7.11 -11.77
CA ALA A 34 1.63 7.82 -13.04
C ALA A 34 2.80 7.55 -14.00
N ALA A 35 4.05 7.57 -13.50
CA ALA A 35 5.22 7.23 -14.30
C ALA A 35 5.22 5.76 -14.75
N TRP A 36 4.85 4.84 -13.86
CA TRP A 36 4.75 3.40 -14.15
C TRP A 36 3.67 3.06 -15.18
N LEU A 37 2.59 3.86 -15.24
CA LEU A 37 1.46 3.67 -16.17
C LEU A 37 1.84 3.85 -17.65
N ASN A 38 2.95 4.53 -17.94
CA ASN A 38 3.40 4.74 -19.31
C ASN A 38 3.66 3.39 -20.02
N GLY A 39 3.00 3.17 -21.16
CA GLY A 39 3.12 1.92 -21.93
C GLY A 39 2.37 0.72 -21.36
N LYS A 40 1.55 0.88 -20.31
CA LYS A 40 0.69 -0.19 -19.79
C LYS A 40 -0.58 -0.33 -20.63
N LYS A 41 -1.15 -1.54 -20.65
CA LYS A 41 -2.41 -1.82 -21.36
C LYS A 41 -3.59 -1.14 -20.66
N ASN A 42 -4.68 -0.91 -21.38
CA ASN A 42 -5.91 -0.38 -20.76
C ASN A 42 -6.52 -1.43 -19.82
N ARG A 43 -6.49 -1.15 -18.52
CA ARG A 43 -7.03 -1.98 -17.44
C ARG A 43 -7.17 -1.13 -16.17
N LEU A 44 -8.00 -1.57 -15.23
CA LEU A 44 -7.99 -1.09 -13.86
C LEU A 44 -6.79 -1.68 -13.09
N TYR A 45 -5.89 -0.81 -12.63
CA TYR A 45 -4.71 -1.17 -11.85
C TYR A 45 -4.85 -0.71 -10.41
N ASP A 46 -4.15 -1.39 -9.51
CA ASP A 46 -3.96 -0.98 -8.12
C ASP A 46 -2.48 -0.80 -7.78
N MET A 47 -2.17 -0.38 -6.56
CA MET A 47 -0.78 -0.21 -6.13
C MET A 47 -0.02 -1.54 -5.98
N GLN A 48 -0.68 -2.68 -5.88
CA GLN A 48 -0.01 -3.98 -5.87
C GLN A 48 0.55 -4.30 -7.27
N ASP A 49 -0.13 -3.89 -8.35
CA ASP A 49 0.40 -3.97 -9.71
C ASP A 49 1.63 -3.05 -9.88
N VAL A 50 1.58 -1.82 -9.35
CA VAL A 50 2.68 -0.83 -9.43
C VAL A 50 3.92 -1.26 -8.65
N LEU A 51 3.71 -1.96 -7.53
CA LEU A 51 4.76 -2.42 -6.62
C LEU A 51 5.19 -3.87 -6.88
N GLU A 52 4.57 -4.56 -7.83
CA GLU A 52 4.87 -5.95 -8.19
C GLU A 52 4.73 -6.92 -7.00
N LEU A 53 3.66 -6.73 -6.21
CA LEU A 53 3.39 -7.50 -4.98
C LEU A 53 2.32 -8.59 -5.15
N LYS A 54 1.76 -8.75 -6.35
CA LYS A 54 0.84 -9.86 -6.65
C LYS A 54 1.66 -11.12 -6.90
N LEU A 55 1.22 -12.22 -6.27
CA LEU A 55 1.75 -13.57 -6.48
C LEU A 55 1.35 -14.12 -7.85
#